data_AF-D3HS12-F1
#
_entry.id   AF-D3HS12-F1
#
_cell.length_a   1.000
_cell.length_b   1.000
_cell.length_c   1.000
_cell.angle_alpha   90.00
_cell.angle_beta   90.00
_cell.angle_gamma   90.00
#
_symmetry.space_group_name_H-M   'P 1'
#
loop_
_entity.id
_entity.type
_entity.pdbx_description
1 polymer ?
#
loop_
_entity_poly.entity_id
_entity_poly.type
_entity_poly.pdbx_seq_one_letter_code
_entity_poly.pdbx_strand_id
1 'polypeptide(L)'
;MSKSVVEMAKELSFFRESKKIQEYTEKCLANPDLTAKQKIELIHLNQVNRLSIIAQVQQHTFEHIFKKNPNEFFTQKYHYDWWMFPMHVPKDWGWEQRNYDASINLREAQTLLHNSQFVNTYIESVAMYITALQKHGWNNYPVRYARMLHSLSIFLQAAQNEDNQTEVYDRLYELTKNALTYAKKSVLPENIDYDLLQMGHKMALHQIQKYEKESHAKRCDLNVH
;
A
#
# COMPACT_ATOMS: atom_id res chain seq x y z
N MET A 1 -42.91 0.65 6.35
CA MET A 1 -43.12 2.02 5.84
C MET A 1 -42.61 2.08 4.41
N SER A 2 -43.43 2.53 3.46
CA SER A 2 -43.08 2.66 2.04
C SER A 2 -42.19 3.90 1.84
N LYS A 3 -41.08 3.78 1.10
CA LYS A 3 -40.19 4.91 0.80
C LYS A 3 -40.92 5.94 -0.07
N SER A 4 -40.62 7.21 0.12
CA SER A 4 -41.20 8.27 -0.72
C SER A 4 -40.68 8.18 -2.17
N VAL A 5 -41.47 8.68 -3.13
CA VAL A 5 -41.10 8.70 -4.56
C VAL A 5 -39.77 9.45 -4.81
N VAL A 6 -39.46 10.46 -3.99
CA VAL A 6 -38.22 11.23 -4.05
C VAL A 6 -37.02 10.40 -3.57
N GLU A 7 -37.18 9.63 -2.50
CA GLU A 7 -36.13 8.72 -2.01
C GLU A 7 -35.85 7.60 -3.03
N MET A 8 -36.89 7.04 -3.64
CA MET A 8 -36.73 6.06 -4.72
C MET A 8 -36.00 6.63 -5.93
N ALA A 9 -36.31 7.87 -6.34
CA ALA A 9 -35.65 8.51 -7.48
C ALA A 9 -34.15 8.78 -7.20
N LYS A 10 -33.82 9.21 -5.97
CA LYS A 10 -32.42 9.38 -5.54
C LYS A 10 -31.68 8.04 -5.53
N GLU A 11 -32.28 6.99 -4.97
CA GLU A 11 -31.69 5.65 -4.98
C GLU A 11 -31.47 5.14 -6.41
N LEU A 12 -32.47 5.26 -7.29
CA LEU A 12 -32.34 4.86 -8.69
C LEU A 12 -31.26 5.66 -9.44
N SER A 13 -31.11 6.95 -9.16
CA SER A 13 -30.03 7.77 -9.73
C SER A 13 -28.65 7.33 -9.25
N PHE A 14 -28.51 7.06 -7.95
CA PHE A 14 -27.28 6.56 -7.34
C PHE A 14 -26.87 5.21 -7.94
N PHE A 15 -27.80 4.26 -8.10
CA PHE A 15 -27.51 2.97 -8.73
C PHE A 15 -27.08 3.11 -10.19
N ARG A 16 -27.69 4.05 -10.94
CA ARG A 16 -27.28 4.34 -12.33
C ARG A 16 -25.89 4.95 -12.39
N GLU A 17 -25.54 5.85 -11.48
CA GLU A 17 -24.20 6.44 -11.39
C GLU A 17 -23.17 5.40 -11.00
N SER A 18 -23.45 4.57 -9.99
CA SER A 18 -22.57 3.47 -9.56
C SER A 18 -22.28 2.49 -10.69
N LYS A 19 -23.29 2.12 -11.49
CA LYS A 19 -23.11 1.23 -12.65
C LYS A 19 -22.23 1.87 -13.73
N LYS A 20 -22.44 3.16 -14.04
CA LYS A 20 -21.60 3.87 -15.01
C LYS A 20 -20.15 3.99 -14.54
N ILE A 21 -19.93 4.26 -13.26
CA ILE A 21 -18.58 4.31 -12.66
C ILE A 21 -17.91 2.95 -12.78
N GLN A 22 -18.64 1.86 -12.48
CA GLN A 22 -18.12 0.50 -12.63
C GLN A 22 -17.72 0.19 -14.08
N GLU A 23 -18.62 0.42 -15.05
CA GLU A 23 -18.35 0.18 -16.47
C GLU A 23 -17.15 1.00 -16.98
N TYR A 24 -17.05 2.27 -16.55
CA TYR A 24 -15.90 3.11 -16.85
C TYR A 24 -14.60 2.55 -16.25
N THR A 25 -14.65 2.11 -15.00
CA THR A 25 -13.51 1.56 -14.27
C THR A 25 -12.99 0.29 -14.92
N GLU A 26 -13.88 -0.64 -15.29
CA GLU A 26 -13.53 -1.88 -15.99
C GLU A 26 -12.87 -1.59 -17.34
N LYS A 27 -13.44 -0.65 -18.13
CA LYS A 27 -12.86 -0.24 -19.42
C LYS A 27 -11.48 0.38 -19.26
N CYS A 28 -11.27 1.20 -18.23
CA CYS A 28 -9.97 1.81 -17.97
C CYS A 28 -8.93 0.79 -17.52
N LEU A 29 -9.29 -0.14 -16.63
CA LEU A 29 -8.38 -1.18 -16.14
C LEU A 29 -8.04 -2.21 -17.24
N ALA A 30 -8.88 -2.37 -18.25
CA ALA A 30 -8.55 -3.17 -19.43
C ALA A 30 -7.46 -2.54 -20.32
N ASN A 31 -7.19 -1.23 -20.19
CA ASN A 31 -6.15 -0.54 -20.96
C ASN A 31 -4.77 -0.70 -20.30
N PRO A 32 -3.79 -1.39 -20.92
CA PRO A 32 -2.46 -1.56 -20.34
C PRO A 32 -1.71 -0.24 -20.12
N ASP A 33 -2.01 0.77 -20.92
CA ASP A 33 -1.32 2.07 -20.93
C ASP A 33 -1.97 3.10 -19.99
N LEU A 34 -2.80 2.64 -19.05
CA LEU A 34 -3.47 3.49 -18.08
C LEU A 34 -2.44 4.30 -17.27
N THR A 35 -2.52 5.63 -17.41
CA THR A 35 -1.58 6.56 -16.80
C THR A 35 -1.76 6.67 -15.29
N ALA A 36 -0.74 7.18 -14.59
CA ALA A 36 -0.83 7.43 -13.15
C ALA A 36 -1.98 8.38 -12.77
N LYS A 37 -2.23 9.41 -13.59
CA LYS A 37 -3.34 10.36 -13.38
C LYS A 37 -4.70 9.67 -13.49
N GLN A 38 -4.89 8.82 -14.49
CA GLN A 38 -6.14 8.08 -14.65
C GLN A 38 -6.34 7.06 -13.52
N LYS A 39 -5.26 6.41 -13.05
CA LYS A 39 -5.32 5.47 -11.92
C LYS A 39 -5.79 6.12 -10.63
N ILE A 40 -5.25 7.30 -10.28
CA ILE A 40 -5.72 8.01 -9.09
C ILE A 40 -7.14 8.54 -9.26
N GLU A 41 -7.53 8.94 -10.47
CA GLU A 41 -8.91 9.32 -10.79
C GLU A 41 -9.89 8.14 -10.62
N LEU A 42 -9.52 6.92 -11.01
CA LEU A 42 -10.33 5.73 -10.74
C LEU A 42 -10.54 5.53 -9.23
N ILE A 43 -9.50 5.68 -8.43
CA ILE A 43 -9.62 5.59 -6.96
C ILE A 43 -10.55 6.69 -6.45
N HIS A 44 -10.38 7.93 -6.91
CA HIS A 44 -11.20 9.07 -6.55
C HIS A 44 -12.69 8.86 -6.88
N LEU A 45 -13.02 8.34 -8.06
CA LEU A 45 -14.40 8.10 -8.48
C LEU A 45 -15.07 6.97 -7.69
N ASN A 46 -14.29 6.05 -7.11
CA ASN A 46 -14.77 4.84 -6.47
C ASN A 46 -14.63 4.86 -4.94
N GLN A 47 -14.83 6.00 -4.27
CA GLN A 47 -14.65 6.09 -2.81
C GLN A 47 -15.50 5.09 -1.98
N VAL A 48 -16.64 4.64 -2.51
CA VAL A 48 -17.48 3.60 -1.85
C VAL A 48 -16.83 2.20 -1.92
N ASN A 49 -16.16 1.86 -3.03
CA ASN A 49 -15.49 0.58 -3.26
C ASN A 49 -13.96 0.72 -3.31
N ARG A 50 -13.44 1.70 -2.57
CA ARG A 50 -12.10 2.25 -2.73
C ARG A 50 -10.99 1.22 -2.58
N LEU A 51 -11.09 0.35 -1.57
CA LEU A 51 -10.07 -0.68 -1.29
C LEU A 51 -9.97 -1.71 -2.41
N SER A 52 -11.12 -2.11 -2.98
CA SER A 52 -11.14 -2.99 -4.15
C SER A 52 -10.47 -2.33 -5.35
N ILE A 53 -10.74 -1.04 -5.58
CA ILE A 53 -10.11 -0.31 -6.68
C ILE A 53 -8.62 -0.10 -6.45
N ILE A 54 -8.18 0.19 -5.22
CA ILE A 54 -6.74 0.22 -4.88
C ILE A 54 -6.08 -1.10 -5.24
N ALA A 55 -6.69 -2.24 -4.87
CA ALA A 55 -6.14 -3.57 -5.21
C ALA A 55 -6.07 -3.83 -6.71
N GLN A 56 -7.11 -3.46 -7.47
CA GLN A 56 -7.13 -3.63 -8.93
C GLN A 56 -6.11 -2.72 -9.63
N VAL A 57 -5.97 -1.47 -9.19
CA VAL A 57 -4.99 -0.51 -9.72
C VAL A 57 -3.55 -0.92 -9.37
N GLN A 58 -3.35 -1.49 -8.18
CA GLN A 58 -2.08 -2.08 -7.75
C GLN A 58 -1.71 -3.25 -8.67
N GLN A 59 -2.62 -4.20 -8.87
CA GLN A 59 -2.44 -5.33 -9.77
C GLN A 59 -2.10 -4.87 -11.20
N HIS A 60 -2.88 -3.94 -11.74
CA HIS A 60 -2.63 -3.37 -13.08
C HIS A 60 -1.22 -2.78 -13.20
N THR A 61 -0.81 -2.02 -12.20
CA THR A 61 0.52 -1.40 -12.16
C THR A 61 1.62 -2.44 -12.07
N PHE A 62 1.43 -3.48 -11.27
CA PHE A 62 2.39 -4.56 -11.15
C PHE A 62 2.59 -5.29 -12.49
N GLU A 63 1.50 -5.67 -13.16
CA GLU A 63 1.56 -6.37 -14.45
C GLU A 63 2.15 -5.53 -15.58
N HIS A 64 1.85 -4.23 -15.62
CA HIS A 64 2.19 -3.39 -16.77
C HIS A 64 3.39 -2.47 -16.55
N ILE A 65 3.81 -2.24 -15.31
CA ILE A 65 5.00 -1.45 -15.00
C ILE A 65 6.11 -2.34 -14.44
N PHE A 66 5.87 -3.05 -13.33
CA PHE A 66 6.92 -3.81 -12.64
C PHE A 66 7.42 -4.98 -13.49
N LYS A 67 6.50 -5.82 -13.98
CA LYS A 67 6.85 -7.02 -14.78
C LYS A 67 7.37 -6.67 -16.17
N LYS A 68 6.80 -5.65 -16.83
CA LYS A 68 7.22 -5.25 -18.18
C LYS A 68 8.51 -4.42 -18.21
N ASN A 69 8.79 -3.65 -17.15
CA ASN A 69 9.95 -2.75 -17.09
C ASN A 69 10.82 -3.02 -15.85
N PRO A 70 11.33 -4.25 -15.64
CA PRO A 70 12.01 -4.65 -14.40
C PRO A 70 13.29 -3.88 -14.11
N ASN A 71 13.91 -3.27 -15.13
CA ASN A 71 15.12 -2.46 -14.98
C ASN A 71 14.84 -0.94 -14.91
N GLU A 72 13.57 -0.52 -14.92
CA GLU A 72 13.22 0.92 -14.91
C GLU A 72 12.14 1.30 -13.89
N PHE A 73 11.26 0.40 -13.47
CA PHE A 73 10.10 0.73 -12.64
C PHE A 73 10.49 1.46 -11.35
N PHE A 74 11.66 1.14 -10.79
CA PHE A 74 12.19 1.73 -9.57
C PHE A 74 12.71 3.17 -9.75
N THR A 75 12.79 3.72 -10.96
CA THR A 75 13.25 5.09 -11.21
C THR A 75 12.16 6.14 -10.92
N GLN A 76 12.48 7.43 -11.03
CA GLN A 76 11.54 8.54 -10.83
C GLN A 76 10.53 8.72 -11.97
N LYS A 77 10.66 7.95 -13.06
CA LYS A 77 9.81 8.01 -14.26
C LYS A 77 8.34 7.66 -13.98
N TYR A 78 8.07 6.82 -12.98
CA TYR A 78 6.73 6.30 -12.70
C TYR A 78 6.17 6.85 -11.37
N HIS A 79 4.89 7.22 -11.33
CA HIS A 79 4.28 7.83 -10.15
C HIS A 79 3.18 6.94 -9.56
N TYR A 80 3.55 5.74 -9.10
CA TYR A 80 2.61 4.74 -8.61
C TYR A 80 2.51 4.63 -7.08
N ASP A 81 3.27 5.46 -6.38
CA ASP A 81 3.62 5.26 -4.98
C ASP A 81 2.37 5.17 -4.07
N TRP A 82 1.31 5.89 -4.43
CA TRP A 82 0.08 6.02 -3.63
C TRP A 82 -0.73 4.74 -3.48
N TRP A 83 -0.83 3.93 -4.54
CA TRP A 83 -1.60 2.68 -4.52
C TRP A 83 -0.72 1.44 -4.45
N MET A 84 0.56 1.55 -4.84
CA MET A 84 1.52 0.47 -4.62
C MET A 84 1.93 0.38 -3.16
N PHE A 85 2.11 1.51 -2.49
CA PHE A 85 2.51 1.61 -1.09
C PHE A 85 1.51 2.48 -0.30
N PRO A 86 0.25 2.04 -0.18
CA PRO A 86 -0.78 2.82 0.52
C PRO A 86 -0.39 2.96 1.99
N MET A 87 -0.50 4.17 2.51
CA MET A 87 -0.19 4.51 3.90
C MET A 87 -1.30 5.37 4.48
N HIS A 88 -1.30 5.52 5.80
CA HIS A 88 -2.15 6.51 6.45
C HIS A 88 -1.60 7.91 6.23
N VAL A 89 -2.42 8.80 5.67
CA VAL A 89 -2.12 10.23 5.54
C VAL A 89 -2.96 11.01 6.56
N PRO A 90 -2.34 11.55 7.60
CA PRO A 90 -3.00 12.42 8.57
C PRO A 90 -3.56 13.69 7.91
N LYS A 91 -4.80 14.08 8.28
CA LYS A 91 -5.50 15.24 7.68
C LYS A 91 -4.82 16.58 8.00
N ASP A 92 -4.09 16.66 9.09
CA ASP A 92 -3.34 17.83 9.55
C ASP A 92 -2.09 18.12 8.70
N TRP A 93 -1.66 17.19 7.85
CA TRP A 93 -0.55 17.43 6.93
C TRP A 93 -0.88 18.41 5.80
N GLY A 94 -2.17 18.75 5.60
CA GLY A 94 -2.57 19.80 4.65
C GLY A 94 -2.26 19.47 3.18
N TRP A 95 -2.15 18.18 2.85
CA TRP A 95 -1.86 17.71 1.49
C TRP A 95 -3.05 17.92 0.55
N GLU A 96 -2.81 17.83 -0.76
CA GLU A 96 -3.89 17.90 -1.76
C GLU A 96 -4.84 16.71 -1.66
N GLN A 97 -6.10 16.89 -2.02
CA GLN A 97 -7.16 15.86 -1.90
C GLN A 97 -6.75 14.49 -2.47
N ARG A 98 -6.11 14.49 -3.65
CA ARG A 98 -5.64 13.27 -4.34
C ARG A 98 -4.72 12.38 -3.49
N ASN A 99 -4.04 12.96 -2.50
CA ASN A 99 -3.15 12.23 -1.59
C ASN A 99 -3.93 11.46 -0.52
N TYR A 100 -5.12 11.93 -0.15
CA TYR A 100 -6.01 11.24 0.79
C TYR A 100 -6.86 10.16 0.11
N ASP A 101 -7.11 10.27 -1.20
CA ASP A 101 -7.97 9.33 -1.92
C ASP A 101 -7.44 7.88 -1.86
N ALA A 102 -6.12 7.69 -1.83
CA ALA A 102 -5.47 6.39 -1.66
C ALA A 102 -5.01 6.09 -0.22
N SER A 103 -5.26 7.00 0.74
CA SER A 103 -4.82 6.86 2.13
C SER A 103 -5.61 5.77 2.86
N ILE A 104 -4.96 4.82 3.50
CA ILE A 104 -5.63 3.76 4.26
C ILE A 104 -5.45 3.95 5.76
N ASN A 105 -6.45 3.58 6.56
CA ASN A 105 -6.30 3.42 8.01
C ASN A 105 -6.02 1.96 8.38
N LEU A 106 -5.81 1.68 9.67
CA LEU A 106 -5.46 0.34 10.15
C LEU A 106 -6.54 -0.70 9.84
N ARG A 107 -7.82 -0.37 10.00
CA ARG A 107 -8.95 -1.27 9.70
C ARG A 107 -9.06 -1.59 8.21
N GLU A 108 -8.78 -0.59 7.37
CA GLU A 108 -8.73 -0.77 5.93
C GLU A 108 -7.54 -1.61 5.50
N ALA A 109 -6.39 -1.46 6.17
CA ALA A 109 -5.23 -2.33 5.97
C ALA A 109 -5.58 -3.79 6.32
N GLN A 110 -6.25 -4.05 7.46
CA GLN A 110 -6.76 -5.39 7.80
C GLN A 110 -7.69 -5.94 6.72
N THR A 111 -8.61 -5.11 6.22
CA THR A 111 -9.52 -5.50 5.13
C THR A 111 -8.76 -5.87 3.85
N LEU A 112 -7.70 -5.13 3.51
CA LEU A 112 -6.86 -5.43 2.35
C LEU A 112 -6.05 -6.73 2.52
N LEU A 113 -5.66 -7.09 3.74
CA LEU A 113 -4.97 -8.37 4.01
C LEU A 113 -5.86 -9.59 3.77
N HIS A 114 -7.18 -9.44 3.76
CA HIS A 114 -8.11 -10.52 3.40
C HIS A 114 -8.23 -10.72 1.88
N ASN A 115 -7.65 -9.84 1.07
CA ASN A 115 -7.57 -9.99 -0.38
C ASN A 115 -6.21 -10.61 -0.77
N SER A 116 -6.20 -11.91 -1.06
CA SER A 116 -4.98 -12.65 -1.38
C SER A 116 -4.24 -12.12 -2.62
N GLN A 117 -4.97 -11.60 -3.62
CA GLN A 117 -4.37 -10.98 -4.79
C GLN A 117 -3.62 -9.70 -4.40
N PHE A 118 -4.25 -8.83 -3.61
CA PHE A 118 -3.60 -7.64 -3.09
C PHE A 118 -2.34 -8.00 -2.28
N VAL A 119 -2.44 -8.95 -1.35
CA VAL A 119 -1.33 -9.36 -0.49
C VAL A 119 -0.13 -9.83 -1.31
N ASN A 120 -0.35 -10.75 -2.25
CA ASN A 120 0.72 -11.29 -3.09
C ASN A 120 1.38 -10.19 -3.91
N THR A 121 0.58 -9.35 -4.56
CA THR A 121 1.07 -8.24 -5.38
C THR A 121 1.82 -7.22 -4.57
N TYR A 122 1.34 -6.87 -3.38
CA TYR A 122 2.03 -5.94 -2.46
C TYR A 122 3.39 -6.50 -2.04
N ILE A 123 3.45 -7.73 -1.54
CA ILE A 123 4.68 -8.39 -1.08
C ILE A 123 5.69 -8.51 -2.22
N GLU A 124 5.26 -8.98 -3.40
CA GLU A 124 6.13 -9.09 -4.58
C GLU A 124 6.64 -7.73 -5.04
N SER A 125 5.80 -6.70 -5.02
CA SER A 125 6.18 -5.35 -5.43
C SER A 125 7.23 -4.73 -4.51
N VAL A 126 7.07 -4.89 -3.19
CA VAL A 126 8.08 -4.44 -2.21
C VAL A 126 9.39 -5.20 -2.43
N ALA A 127 9.32 -6.53 -2.56
CA ALA A 127 10.49 -7.37 -2.80
C ALA A 127 11.24 -6.97 -4.07
N MET A 128 10.51 -6.80 -5.18
CA MET A 128 11.08 -6.35 -6.45
C MET A 128 11.71 -4.97 -6.31
N TYR A 129 11.03 -4.01 -5.67
CA TYR A 129 11.54 -2.64 -5.54
C TYR A 129 12.85 -2.61 -4.72
N ILE A 130 12.90 -3.28 -3.58
CA ILE A 130 14.12 -3.37 -2.76
C ILE A 130 15.24 -4.06 -3.53
N THR A 131 14.95 -5.18 -4.20
CA THR A 131 15.94 -5.93 -5.00
C THR A 131 16.50 -5.08 -6.14
N ALA A 132 15.64 -4.32 -6.82
CA ALA A 132 16.06 -3.43 -7.89
C ALA A 132 16.97 -2.30 -7.37
N LEU A 133 16.64 -1.70 -6.23
CA LEU A 133 17.49 -0.69 -5.57
C LEU A 133 18.83 -1.27 -5.07
N GLN A 134 18.84 -2.52 -4.61
CA GLN A 134 20.09 -3.21 -4.23
C GLN A 134 20.98 -3.48 -5.45
N LYS A 135 20.37 -3.83 -6.58
CA LYS A 135 21.07 -4.15 -7.82
C LYS A 135 21.58 -2.90 -8.55
N HIS A 136 20.75 -1.86 -8.64
CA HIS A 136 21.01 -0.69 -9.47
C HIS A 136 21.46 0.54 -8.67
N GLY A 137 21.44 0.45 -7.34
CA GLY A 137 21.80 1.55 -6.45
C GLY A 137 20.61 2.42 -6.06
N TRP A 138 20.89 3.36 -5.17
CA TRP A 138 19.90 4.32 -4.68
C TRP A 138 19.47 5.26 -5.80
N ASN A 139 18.17 5.52 -5.90
CA ASN A 139 17.54 6.25 -7.02
C ASN A 139 17.25 7.74 -6.71
N ASN A 140 17.70 8.23 -5.55
CA ASN A 140 17.42 9.58 -5.06
C ASN A 140 15.93 9.96 -5.01
N TYR A 141 15.05 8.98 -4.73
CA TYR A 141 13.60 9.22 -4.64
C TYR A 141 13.04 8.91 -3.24
N PRO A 142 13.34 9.77 -2.25
CA PRO A 142 13.07 9.48 -0.84
C PRO A 142 11.58 9.39 -0.51
N VAL A 143 10.72 10.13 -1.23
CA VAL A 143 9.27 10.10 -0.99
C VAL A 143 8.66 8.71 -1.20
N ARG A 144 9.06 7.99 -2.25
CA ARG A 144 8.58 6.63 -2.52
C ARG A 144 9.06 5.67 -1.45
N TYR A 145 10.34 5.77 -1.09
CA TYR A 145 10.93 4.90 -0.08
C TYR A 145 10.29 5.12 1.30
N ALA A 146 10.05 6.39 1.67
CA ALA A 146 9.35 6.74 2.89
C ALA A 146 7.95 6.12 2.93
N ARG A 147 7.16 6.27 1.85
CA ARG A 147 5.82 5.67 1.75
C ARG A 147 5.84 4.15 1.88
N MET A 148 6.80 3.49 1.25
CA MET A 148 6.98 2.05 1.41
C MET A 148 7.20 1.68 2.89
N LEU A 149 8.02 2.41 3.63
CA LEU A 149 8.24 2.14 5.07
C LEU A 149 6.97 2.38 5.91
N HIS A 150 6.23 3.45 5.64
CA HIS A 150 4.94 3.71 6.29
C HIS A 150 3.91 2.60 5.97
N SER A 151 3.85 2.18 4.70
CA SER A 151 2.97 1.10 4.24
C SER A 151 3.32 -0.23 4.90
N LEU A 152 4.60 -0.58 4.94
CA LEU A 152 5.09 -1.78 5.63
C LEU A 152 4.74 -1.75 7.13
N SER A 153 4.91 -0.60 7.79
CA SER A 153 4.55 -0.43 9.19
C SER A 153 3.05 -0.68 9.43
N ILE A 154 2.16 -0.11 8.63
CA ILE A 154 0.71 -0.27 8.86
C ILE A 154 0.25 -1.70 8.55
N PHE A 155 0.82 -2.35 7.53
CA PHE A 155 0.48 -3.74 7.22
C PHE A 155 1.06 -4.74 8.22
N LEU A 156 2.25 -4.49 8.78
CA LEU A 156 2.76 -5.28 9.90
C LEU A 156 1.84 -5.18 11.12
N GLN A 157 1.43 -3.95 11.47
CA GLN A 157 0.50 -3.73 12.57
C GLN A 157 -0.87 -4.37 12.30
N ALA A 158 -1.35 -4.31 11.06
CA ALA A 158 -2.62 -4.93 10.67
C ALA A 158 -2.54 -6.46 10.77
N ALA A 159 -1.49 -7.09 10.24
CA ALA A 159 -1.31 -8.53 10.28
C ALA A 159 -1.15 -9.06 11.71
N GLN A 160 -0.48 -8.29 12.57
CA GLN A 160 -0.35 -8.63 13.99
C GLN A 160 -1.70 -8.69 14.72
N ASN A 161 -2.67 -7.86 14.33
CA ASN A 161 -3.99 -7.80 14.93
C ASN A 161 -4.96 -8.84 14.37
N GLU A 162 -4.50 -9.73 13.49
CA GLU A 162 -5.32 -10.75 12.82
C GLU A 162 -4.80 -12.16 13.13
N ASP A 163 -5.61 -12.99 13.79
CA ASP A 163 -5.21 -14.33 14.23
C ASP A 163 -4.90 -15.31 13.08
N ASN A 164 -5.38 -15.02 11.87
CA ASN A 164 -5.25 -15.90 10.69
C ASN A 164 -4.23 -15.39 9.65
N GLN A 165 -3.41 -14.39 9.98
CA GLN A 165 -2.45 -13.77 9.05
C GLN A 165 -0.99 -14.10 9.36
N THR A 166 -0.69 -15.18 10.10
CA THR A 166 0.67 -15.52 10.54
C THR A 166 1.69 -15.57 9.40
N GLU A 167 1.39 -16.27 8.30
CA GLU A 167 2.32 -16.34 7.16
C GLU A 167 2.59 -14.96 6.54
N VAL A 168 1.53 -14.15 6.42
CA VAL A 168 1.63 -12.79 5.87
C VAL A 168 2.43 -11.90 6.83
N TYR A 169 2.25 -12.05 8.14
CA TYR A 169 2.99 -11.32 9.16
C TYR A 169 4.50 -11.63 9.08
N ASP A 170 4.87 -12.90 8.97
CA ASP A 170 6.26 -13.36 8.84
C ASP A 170 6.90 -12.82 7.56
N ARG A 171 6.19 -12.89 6.42
CA ARG A 171 6.68 -12.36 5.13
C ARG A 171 6.86 -10.84 5.16
N LEU A 172 5.92 -10.11 5.76
CA LEU A 172 6.02 -8.66 5.94
C LEU A 172 7.18 -8.29 6.87
N TYR A 173 7.44 -9.09 7.90
CA TYR A 173 8.54 -8.87 8.84
C TYR A 173 9.89 -8.95 8.13
N GLU A 174 10.14 -10.02 7.35
CA GLU A 174 11.39 -10.19 6.61
C GLU A 174 11.58 -9.08 5.57
N LEU A 175 10.53 -8.70 4.84
CA LEU A 175 10.58 -7.58 3.90
C LEU A 175 10.91 -6.26 4.59
N THR A 176 10.27 -5.98 5.72
CA THR A 176 10.48 -4.74 6.46
C THR A 176 11.88 -4.67 7.03
N LYS A 177 12.42 -5.79 7.54
CA LYS A 177 13.80 -5.89 8.01
C LYS A 177 14.81 -5.62 6.89
N ASN A 178 14.58 -6.19 5.71
CA ASN A 178 15.40 -5.94 4.52
C ASN A 178 15.32 -4.47 4.08
N ALA A 179 14.12 -3.87 4.09
CA ALA A 179 13.92 -2.45 3.80
C ALA A 179 14.70 -1.57 4.79
N LEU A 180 14.54 -1.77 6.10
CA LEU A 180 15.25 -0.97 7.11
C LEU A 180 16.78 -1.11 6.99
N THR A 181 17.27 -2.31 6.70
CA THR A 181 18.71 -2.55 6.47
C THR A 181 19.23 -1.74 5.28
N TYR A 182 18.51 -1.77 4.16
CA TYR A 182 18.86 -0.96 2.99
C TYR A 182 18.74 0.54 3.28
N ALA A 183 17.69 0.96 3.97
CA ALA A 183 17.46 2.35 4.37
C ALA A 183 18.65 2.91 5.14
N LYS A 184 19.10 2.18 6.17
CA LYS A 184 20.24 2.56 7.01
C LYS A 184 21.55 2.66 6.21
N LYS A 185 21.76 1.74 5.26
CA LYS A 185 22.99 1.69 4.47
C LYS A 185 23.04 2.76 3.37
N SER A 186 21.92 3.02 2.71
CA SER A 186 21.92 3.66 1.39
C SER A 186 20.92 4.80 1.21
N VAL A 187 19.95 4.98 2.12
CA VAL A 187 18.91 6.01 1.97
C VAL A 187 19.05 7.12 3.02
N LEU A 188 19.10 6.75 4.31
CA LEU A 188 19.14 7.70 5.42
C LEU A 188 20.36 8.63 5.40
N PRO A 189 21.59 8.18 5.07
CA PRO A 189 22.76 9.06 5.08
C PRO A 189 22.62 10.30 4.18
N GLU A 190 21.90 10.17 3.06
CA GLU A 190 21.68 11.24 2.10
C GLU A 190 20.38 12.03 2.36
N ASN A 191 19.56 11.61 3.33
CA ASN A 191 18.20 12.14 3.55
C ASN A 191 17.91 12.35 5.05
N ILE A 192 18.90 12.85 5.80
CA ILE A 192 18.81 13.00 7.26
C ILE A 192 17.68 13.94 7.70
N ASP A 193 17.45 15.02 6.95
CA ASP A 193 16.45 16.05 7.26
C ASP A 193 15.08 15.80 6.60
N TYR A 194 14.88 14.61 6.00
CA TYR A 194 13.62 14.31 5.33
C TYR A 194 12.62 13.63 6.29
N ASP A 195 11.81 14.44 6.96
CA ASP A 195 10.90 14.04 8.05
C ASP A 195 10.02 12.82 7.73
N LEU A 196 9.42 12.79 6.54
CA LEU A 196 8.53 11.69 6.15
C LEU A 196 9.25 10.34 6.16
N LEU A 197 10.52 10.32 5.73
CA LEU A 197 11.36 9.12 5.73
C LEU A 197 11.79 8.75 7.14
N GLN A 198 12.23 9.71 7.96
CA GLN A 198 12.62 9.46 9.34
C GLN A 198 11.46 8.87 10.16
N MET A 199 10.26 9.44 9.98
CA MET A 199 9.04 8.95 10.61
C MET A 199 8.70 7.53 10.15
N GLY A 200 8.70 7.27 8.84
CA GLY A 200 8.41 5.95 8.29
C GLY A 200 9.40 4.89 8.76
N HIS A 201 10.69 5.22 8.80
CA HIS A 201 11.73 4.36 9.33
C HIS A 201 11.51 4.03 10.81
N LYS A 202 11.21 5.03 11.64
CA LYS A 202 10.94 4.83 13.08
C LYS A 202 9.72 3.95 13.31
N MET A 203 8.64 4.16 12.56
CA MET A 203 7.42 3.36 12.66
C MET A 203 7.65 1.90 12.25
N ALA A 204 8.30 1.68 11.10
CA ALA A 204 8.65 0.33 10.65
C ALA A 204 9.59 -0.38 11.63
N LEU A 205 10.61 0.31 12.16
CA LEU A 205 11.52 -0.25 13.17
C LEU A 205 10.79 -0.64 14.46
N HIS A 206 9.83 0.17 14.91
CA HIS A 206 9.02 -0.15 16.08
C HIS A 206 8.23 -1.45 15.88
N GLN A 207 7.63 -1.66 14.70
CA GLN A 207 6.90 -2.89 14.40
C GLN A 207 7.80 -4.13 14.35
N ILE A 208 9.00 -4.00 13.77
CA ILE A 208 10.03 -5.07 13.81
C ILE A 208 10.37 -5.46 15.24
N GLN A 209 10.66 -4.48 16.10
CA GLN A 209 11.00 -4.73 17.51
C GLN A 209 9.84 -5.40 18.27
N LYS A 210 8.59 -5.09 17.90
CA LYS A 210 7.40 -5.72 18.49
C LYS A 210 7.29 -7.19 18.07
N TYR A 211 7.43 -7.47 16.77
CA TYR A 211 7.46 -8.83 16.22
C TYR A 211 8.52 -9.69 16.91
N GLU A 212 9.75 -9.17 17.04
CA GLU A 212 10.87 -9.90 17.64
C GLU A 212 10.58 -10.25 19.11
N LYS A 213 10.04 -9.31 19.89
CA LYS A 213 9.65 -9.56 21.29
C LYS A 213 8.60 -10.65 21.42
N GLU A 214 7.56 -10.63 20.59
CA GLU A 214 6.49 -11.63 20.61
C GLU A 214 6.98 -13.01 20.18
N SER A 215 7.83 -13.06 19.17
CA SER A 215 8.49 -14.29 18.69
C SER A 215 9.40 -14.90 19.76
N HIS A 216 10.14 -14.06 20.50
CA HIS A 216 10.96 -14.50 21.63
C HIS A 216 10.12 -15.05 22.78
N ALA A 217 9.03 -14.37 23.15
CA ALA A 217 8.12 -14.85 24.20
C ALA A 217 7.55 -16.24 23.86
N LYS A 218 7.04 -16.43 22.63
CA LYS A 218 6.52 -17.74 22.17
C LYS A 218 7.57 -18.86 22.23
N ARG A 219 8.84 -18.56 21.94
CA ARG A 219 9.94 -19.55 22.03
C ARG A 219 10.30 -19.91 23.48
N CYS A 220 10.17 -18.98 24.42
CA CYS A 220 10.41 -19.26 25.84
C CYS A 220 9.30 -20.14 26.43
N ASP A 221 8.04 -19.92 26.07
CA ASP A 221 6.90 -20.71 26.55
C ASP A 221 6.96 -22.17 26.08
N LEU A 222 7.49 -22.43 24.87
CA LEU A 222 7.67 -23.78 24.33
C LEU A 222 8.79 -24.59 24.99
N ASN A 223 9.68 -23.96 25.76
CA ASN A 223 10.80 -24.62 26.44
C ASN A 223 10.50 -24.95 27.92
N VAL A 224 9.27 -24.71 28.39
CA VAL A 224 8.85 -24.91 29.79
C VAL A 224 7.87 -26.10 29.93
N HIS A 225 7.66 -26.88 28.86
CA HIS A 225 6.87 -28.10 28.83
C HIS A 225 7.69 -29.28 28.30
#